data_AF-A0A819DYF5-F1
#
_entry.id   AF-A0A819DYF5-F1
#
_cell.length_a   1.000
_cell.length_b   1.000
_cell.length_c   1.000
_cell.angle_alpha   90.00
_cell.angle_beta   90.00
_cell.angle_gamma   90.00
#
_symmetry.space_group_name_H-M   'P 1'
#
loop_
_entity.id
_entity.type
_entity.pdbx_description
1 polymer ?
#
loop_
_entity_poly.entity_id
_entity_poly.type
_entity_poly.pdbx_seq_one_letter_code
_entity_poly.pdbx_strand_id
1 'polypeptide(L)'
;MFDLYGDDTDLFIAGLAMGNCRVAAFSLYRYDPHLTFNESDWFDCKLKIATKSKEEIVERRNLLLLRACRLLTHEICHLFGIAHCIFYSCLVNGSGDLGKSSF
;
A
#
# COMPACT_ATOMS: atom_id res chain seq x y z
N MET A 1 10.78 5.61 -5.05
CA MET A 1 10.16 4.39 -4.47
C MET A 1 9.73 3.54 -5.65
N PHE A 2 9.88 2.23 -5.57
CA PHE A 2 9.65 1.31 -6.69
C PHE A 2 8.43 0.43 -6.42
N ASP A 3 7.78 -0.03 -7.48
CA ASP A 3 6.70 -1.01 -7.37
C ASP A 3 7.25 -2.40 -7.01
N LEU A 4 6.39 -3.26 -6.47
CA LEU A 4 6.76 -4.63 -6.08
C LEU A 4 5.79 -5.66 -6.66
N TYR A 5 6.33 -6.81 -7.04
CA TYR A 5 5.62 -7.96 -7.61
C TYR A 5 6.18 -9.23 -6.96
N GLY A 6 5.32 -10.18 -6.60
CA GLY A 6 5.73 -11.46 -6.01
C GLY A 6 5.87 -12.58 -7.05
N ASP A 7 5.03 -12.55 -8.07
CA ASP A 7 4.98 -13.50 -9.20
C ASP A 7 4.54 -12.79 -10.50
N ASP A 8 4.69 -13.46 -11.64
CA ASP A 8 4.32 -12.98 -12.98
C ASP A 8 2.80 -12.75 -13.14
N THR A 9 2.01 -13.33 -12.24
CA THR A 9 0.54 -13.19 -12.23
C THR A 9 0.03 -12.09 -11.30
N ASP A 10 0.91 -11.52 -10.47
CA ASP A 10 0.52 -10.46 -9.53
C ASP A 10 0.25 -9.16 -10.27
N LEU A 11 -0.85 -8.50 -9.91
CA LEU A 11 -1.06 -7.10 -10.29
C LEU A 11 -0.02 -6.22 -9.58
N PHE A 12 0.07 -6.32 -8.27
CA PHE A 12 1.17 -5.74 -7.49
C PHE A 12 1.07 -6.29 -6.07
N ILE A 13 2.14 -6.14 -5.30
CA ILE A 13 2.12 -6.37 -3.86
C ILE A 13 2.44 -5.08 -3.11
N ALA A 14 1.61 -4.75 -2.12
CA ALA A 14 1.89 -3.65 -1.20
C ALA A 14 3.06 -4.00 -0.27
N GLY A 15 3.14 -5.26 0.14
CA GLY A 15 4.20 -5.79 0.98
C GLY A 15 4.21 -7.31 0.93
N LEU A 16 5.30 -7.87 1.46
CA LEU A 16 5.50 -9.29 1.63
C LEU A 16 6.25 -9.51 2.94
N ALA A 17 5.74 -10.41 3.76
CA ALA A 17 6.39 -10.85 4.98
C ALA A 17 6.71 -12.35 4.93
N MET A 18 7.98 -12.69 5.19
CA MET A 18 8.41 -14.06 5.47
C MET A 18 8.45 -14.28 6.97
N GLY A 19 7.31 -14.71 7.54
CA GLY A 19 7.13 -14.90 8.99
C GLY A 19 8.20 -15.78 9.64
N ASN A 20 8.69 -16.82 8.95
CA ASN A 20 9.72 -17.74 9.48
C ASN A 20 11.14 -17.15 9.51
N CYS A 21 11.37 -16.05 8.79
CA CYS A 21 12.69 -15.42 8.67
C CYS A 21 12.75 -14.03 9.31
N ARG A 22 11.63 -13.54 9.88
CA ARG A 22 11.52 -12.20 10.49
C ARG A 22 11.92 -11.06 9.54
N VAL A 23 11.62 -11.24 8.24
CA VAL A 23 11.89 -10.25 7.20
C VAL A 23 10.58 -9.87 6.55
N ALA A 24 10.37 -8.57 6.37
CA ALA A 24 9.29 -8.03 5.56
C ALA A 24 9.82 -6.93 4.63
N ALA A 25 9.23 -6.85 3.45
CA ALA A 25 9.44 -5.79 2.48
C ALA A 25 8.10 -5.12 2.18
N PHE A 26 8.11 -3.81 1.93
CA PHE A 26 6.91 -3.05 1.60
C PHE A 26 7.22 -1.95 0.60
N SER A 27 6.21 -1.56 -0.16
CA SER A 27 6.26 -0.43 -1.07
C SER A 27 5.07 0.50 -0.85
N LEU A 28 5.36 1.79 -0.72
CA LEU A 28 4.34 2.84 -0.71
C LEU A 28 4.13 3.45 -2.09
N TYR A 29 4.75 2.89 -3.14
CA TYR A 29 4.68 3.46 -4.49
C TYR A 29 3.22 3.68 -4.90
N ARG A 30 2.38 2.64 -4.86
CA ARG A 30 0.96 2.73 -5.22
C ARG A 30 0.05 3.40 -4.17
N TYR A 31 0.59 3.76 -3.01
CA TYR A 31 -0.16 4.43 -1.94
C TYR A 31 -0.12 5.96 -2.04
N ASP A 32 0.56 6.54 -3.03
CA ASP A 32 0.50 7.98 -3.27
C ASP A 32 -0.90 8.40 -3.76
N PRO A 33 -1.62 9.28 -3.04
CA PRO A 33 -2.95 9.72 -3.45
C PRO A 33 -2.97 10.50 -4.79
N HIS A 34 -1.81 10.88 -5.32
CA HIS A 34 -1.70 11.56 -6.62
C HIS A 34 -1.41 10.64 -7.78
N LEU A 35 -1.22 9.34 -7.53
CA LEU A 35 -1.19 8.37 -8.60
C LEU A 35 -2.61 8.09 -9.07
N THR A 36 -2.78 8.11 -10.39
CA THR A 36 -3.98 7.62 -11.04
C THR A 36 -3.66 6.41 -11.87
N PHE A 37 -4.58 5.45 -11.84
CA PHE A 37 -4.53 4.21 -12.58
C PHE A 37 -5.67 4.23 -13.60
N ASN A 38 -5.45 3.60 -14.75
CA ASN A 38 -6.53 3.28 -15.68
C ASN A 38 -6.98 1.84 -15.41
N GLU A 39 -8.29 1.55 -15.43
CA GLU A 39 -8.80 0.20 -15.18
C GLU A 39 -8.31 -0.80 -16.25
N SER A 40 -8.16 -0.34 -17.50
CA SER A 40 -7.64 -1.16 -18.59
C SER A 40 -6.13 -1.35 -18.55
N ASP A 41 -5.39 -0.41 -17.94
CA ASP A 41 -3.93 -0.36 -17.95
C ASP A 41 -3.42 -0.15 -16.52
N TRP A 42 -3.76 -1.07 -15.62
CA TRP A 42 -3.45 -0.99 -14.19
C TRP A 42 -1.93 -0.89 -13.91
N PHE A 43 -1.09 -1.29 -14.87
CA PHE A 43 0.36 -1.20 -14.83
C PHE A 43 0.90 0.20 -15.15
N ASP A 44 0.13 1.05 -15.86
CA ASP A 44 0.51 2.42 -16.20
C ASP A 44 0.04 3.40 -15.11
N CYS A 45 0.95 3.78 -14.23
CA CYS A 45 0.67 4.69 -13.13
C CYS A 45 1.11 6.11 -13.50
N LYS A 46 0.18 7.05 -13.54
CA LYS A 46 0.49 8.46 -13.87
C LYS A 46 0.44 9.31 -12.62
N LEU A 47 1.53 10.03 -12.35
CA LEU A 47 1.55 11.03 -11.30
C LEU A 47 0.85 12.29 -11.80
N LYS A 48 -0.16 12.76 -11.06
CA LYS A 48 -0.74 14.08 -11.30
C LYS A 48 0.28 15.16 -10.89
N ILE A 49 1.03 15.65 -11.88
CA ILE A 49 1.91 16.81 -11.75
C ILE A 49 1.04 18.06 -11.95
N ALA A 50 0.47 18.57 -10.87
CA ALA A 50 -0.16 19.89 -10.83
C ALA A 50 0.73 20.85 -10.03
N THR A 51 0.63 22.15 -10.31
CA THR A 51 1.13 23.19 -9.40
C THR A 51 0.32 23.13 -8.12
N LYS A 52 0.88 22.57 -7.04
CA LYS A 52 0.14 22.30 -5.80
C LYS A 52 0.24 23.42 -4.80
N SER A 53 -0.88 23.70 -4.13
CA SER A 53 -0.93 24.53 -2.94
C SER A 53 -0.14 23.89 -1.78
N LYS A 54 0.21 24.71 -0.77
CA LYS A 54 0.92 24.22 0.42
C LYS A 54 0.08 23.21 1.19
N GLU A 55 -1.23 23.43 1.22
CA GLU A 55 -2.23 22.60 1.90
C GLU A 55 -2.30 21.19 1.27
N GLU A 56 -2.34 21.09 -0.06
CA GLU A 56 -2.34 19.80 -0.78
C GLU A 56 -1.07 18.98 -0.54
N ILE A 57 0.09 19.65 -0.41
CA ILE A 57 1.36 18.98 -0.11
C ILE A 57 1.34 18.37 1.29
N VAL A 58 0.80 19.11 2.27
CA VAL A 58 0.69 18.63 3.66
C VAL A 58 -0.30 17.45 3.72
N GLU A 59 -1.46 17.57 3.08
CA GLU A 59 -2.46 16.50 3.06
C GLU A 59 -1.91 15.22 2.41
N ARG A 60 -1.22 15.34 1.28
CA ARG A 60 -0.52 14.20 0.64
C ARG A 60 0.40 13.48 1.61
N ARG A 61 1.20 14.25 2.36
CA ARG A 61 2.19 13.71 3.30
C ARG A 61 1.51 13.00 4.47
N ASN A 62 0.44 13.59 5.01
CA ASN A 62 -0.33 13.00 6.11
C ASN A 62 -0.97 11.66 5.68
N LEU A 63 -1.62 11.64 4.51
CA LEU A 63 -2.22 10.42 3.97
C LEU A 63 -1.19 9.33 3.67
N LEU A 64 -0.05 9.71 3.06
CA LEU A 64 1.05 8.77 2.82
C LEU A 64 1.59 8.18 4.12
N LEU A 65 1.77 9.01 5.16
CA LEU A 65 2.26 8.56 6.46
C LEU A 65 1.24 7.60 7.12
N LEU A 66 -0.04 7.94 7.11
CA LEU A 66 -1.09 7.09 7.66
C LEU A 66 -1.13 5.72 6.96
N ARG A 67 -1.12 5.72 5.62
CA ARG A 67 -1.08 4.51 4.80
C ARG A 67 0.17 3.68 5.08
N ALA A 68 1.33 4.33 5.21
CA ALA A 68 2.59 3.68 5.54
C ALA A 68 2.55 3.00 6.91
N CYS A 69 2.08 3.70 7.94
CA CYS A 69 1.96 3.13 9.29
C CYS A 69 1.03 1.92 9.31
N ARG A 70 -0.10 1.97 8.59
CA ARG A 70 -1.04 0.85 8.49
C ARG A 70 -0.43 -0.37 7.80
N LEU A 71 0.18 -0.17 6.63
CA LEU A 71 0.85 -1.24 5.88
C LEU A 71 2.01 -1.84 6.69
N LEU A 72 2.85 -1.00 7.29
CA LEU A 72 3.96 -1.47 8.12
C LEU A 72 3.45 -2.31 9.30
N THR A 73 2.38 -1.87 9.96
CA THR A 73 1.80 -2.64 11.07
C THR A 73 1.21 -3.96 10.61
N HIS A 74 0.57 -4.00 9.43
CA HIS A 74 0.09 -5.24 8.80
C HIS A 74 1.24 -6.23 8.58
N GLU A 75 2.33 -5.79 7.95
CA GLU A 75 3.49 -6.67 7.70
C GLU A 75 4.18 -7.09 8.99
N ILE A 76 4.26 -6.22 10.00
CA ILE A 76 4.78 -6.55 11.32
C ILE A 76 3.91 -7.64 11.97
N CYS A 77 2.59 -7.59 11.87
CA CYS A 77 1.71 -8.63 12.38
C CYS A 77 2.06 -10.00 11.78
N HIS A 78 2.35 -10.07 10.47
CA HIS A 78 2.82 -11.30 9.84
C HIS A 78 4.15 -11.80 10.41
N LEU A 79 5.07 -10.91 10.82
CA LEU A 79 6.32 -11.30 11.50
C LEU A 79 6.06 -11.95 12.87
N PHE A 80 4.93 -11.64 13.51
CA PHE A 80 4.49 -12.25 14.76
C PHE A 80 3.60 -13.50 14.54
N GLY A 81 3.45 -13.97 13.31
CA GLY A 81 2.63 -15.15 12.98
C GLY A 81 1.12 -14.88 12.99
N ILE A 82 0.71 -13.61 12.97
CA ILE A 82 -0.70 -13.24 12.84
C ILE A 82 -1.08 -13.34 11.36
N ALA A 83 -1.93 -14.31 11.03
CA ALA A 83 -2.45 -14.48 9.67
C ALA A 83 -3.51 -13.42 9.33
N HIS A 84 -3.89 -13.36 8.05
CA HIS A 84 -4.95 -12.48 7.58
C HIS A 84 -6.26 -12.67 8.34
N CYS A 85 -6.97 -11.56 8.58
CA CYS A 85 -8.29 -11.56 9.19
C CYS A 85 -9.38 -11.24 8.16
N ILE A 86 -10.44 -12.04 8.15
CA ILE A 86 -11.59 -11.84 7.24
C ILE A 86 -12.48 -10.65 7.62
N PHE A 87 -12.30 -10.09 8.83
CA PHE A 87 -13.12 -8.97 9.27
C PHE A 87 -12.80 -7.72 8.44
N TYR A 88 -13.86 -7.09 7.92
CA TYR A 88 -13.77 -6.02 6.92
C TYR A 88 -12.90 -4.85 7.36
N SER A 89 -13.04 -4.41 8.62
CA SER A 89 -12.28 -3.26 9.16
C SER A 89 -11.00 -3.68 9.90
N CYS A 90 -10.54 -4.94 9.75
CA CYS A 90 -9.32 -5.39 10.40
C CYS A 90 -8.09 -4.87 9.65
N LEU A 91 -7.07 -4.44 10.40
CA LEU A 91 -5.78 -4.01 9.88
C LEU A 91 -5.10 -5.11 9.03
N VAL A 92 -5.21 -6.37 9.47
CA VAL A 92 -4.62 -7.54 8.79
C VAL A 92 -5.57 -8.16 7.75
N ASN A 93 -6.52 -7.39 7.21
CA ASN A 93 -7.35 -7.87 6.10
C ASN A 93 -6.52 -7.94 4.81
N GLY A 94 -6.48 -9.11 4.17
CA GLY A 94 -5.67 -9.36 2.97
C GLY A 94 -6.25 -8.88 1.64
N SER A 95 -7.15 -7.89 1.63
CA SER A 95 -7.71 -7.37 0.37
C SER A 95 -6.83 -6.27 -0.22
N GLY A 96 -6.43 -6.43 -1.48
CA GLY A 96 -5.56 -5.50 -2.22
C GLY A 96 -6.22 -4.19 -2.68
N ASP A 97 -7.30 -3.76 -2.03
CA ASP A 97 -8.00 -2.54 -2.39
C ASP A 97 -7.40 -1.31 -1.69
N LEU A 98 -6.83 -0.39 -2.49
CA LEU A 98 -6.28 0.88 -2.01
C LEU A 98 -7.33 1.75 -1.31
N GLY A 99 -8.62 1.59 -1.66
CA GLY A 99 -9.73 2.30 -1.03
C GLY A 99 -9.80 2.06 0.49
N LYS A 100 -9.60 0.82 0.93
CA LYS A 100 -9.67 0.42 2.35
C LYS A 100 -8.50 0.92 3.19
N SER A 101 -7.36 1.23 2.57
CA SER A 101 -6.22 1.81 3.27
C SER A 101 -6.45 3.26 3.73
N SER A 102 -7.54 3.87 3.28
CA SER A 102 -7.87 5.29 3.48
C SER A 102 -8.93 5.55 4.55
N PHE A 103 -9.68 4.51 4.99
CA PHE A 103 -10.69 4.60 6.06
C PHE A 103 -10.09 4.17 7.41
#